data_AF-A0A645G7J2-F1
#
_entry.id   AF-A0A645G7J2-F1
#
_cell.length_a   1.000
_cell.length_b   1.000
_cell.length_c   1.000
_cell.angle_alpha   90.00
_cell.angle_beta   90.00
_cell.angle_gamma   90.00
#
_symmetry.space_group_name_H-M   'P 1'
#
loop_
_entity.id
_entity.type
_entity.pdbx_description
1 polymer ?
#
loop_
_entity_poly.entity_id
_entity_poly.type
_entity_poly.pdbx_seq_one_letter_code
_entity_poly.pdbx_strand_id
1 'polypeptide(L)' 'MASDALGHPLTHGNDLSIMINCESEEQINAYYQALSAGGEIVSELKKEFWGAIYANFVDKFGVRWMLNYAQS' A
#
# COMPACT_ATOMS: atom_id res chain seq x y z
N MET A 1 8.35 19.84 -12.25
CA MET A 1 7.34 19.15 -11.45
C MET A 1 7.69 19.39 -9.99
N ALA A 2 7.16 20.45 -9.38
CA ALA A 2 7.25 20.66 -7.94
C ALA A 2 6.03 19.95 -7.34
N SER A 3 6.25 19.03 -6.41
CA SER A 3 5.15 18.40 -5.67
C SER A 3 4.86 19.29 -4.46
N ASP A 4 3.83 20.13 -4.58
CA ASP A 4 3.34 20.95 -3.49
C ASP A 4 2.61 20.08 -2.46
N ALA A 5 3.36 19.49 -1.52
CA ALA A 5 2.82 18.90 -0.31
C ALA A 5 2.50 20.00 0.72
N LEU A 6 1.62 20.95 0.36
CA LEU A 6 1.13 21.97 1.28
C LEU A 6 -0.10 21.40 2.03
N GLY A 7 0.11 20.82 3.21
CA GLY A 7 -0.99 20.57 4.14
C GLY A 7 -0.79 19.50 5.21
N HIS A 8 0.15 18.56 5.04
CA HIS A 8 0.41 17.52 6.04
C HIS A 8 1.75 17.78 6.72
N PRO A 9 1.81 17.90 8.06
CA PRO A 9 3.08 17.93 8.76
C PRO A 9 3.86 16.66 8.42
N LEU A 10 5.10 16.83 7.93
CA LEU A 10 6.02 15.74 7.66
C LEU A 10 6.22 14.97 8.97
N THR A 11 5.67 13.77 9.01
CA THR A 11 5.71 12.85 10.14
C THR A 11 6.43 11.61 9.64
N HIS A 12 7.30 11.04 10.48
CA HIS A 12 8.12 9.88 10.11
C HIS A 12 7.22 8.77 9.54
N GLY A 13 7.42 8.44 8.26
CA GLY A 13 6.64 7.44 7.52
C GLY A 13 5.68 7.98 6.46
N ASN A 14 5.35 9.28 6.47
CA ASN A 14 4.52 9.91 5.43
C ASN A 14 5.34 10.54 4.27
N ASP A 15 6.67 10.49 4.36
CA ASP A 15 7.57 11.08 3.35
C ASP A 15 7.84 10.14 2.16
N LEU A 16 7.58 8.84 2.32
CA LEU A 16 7.88 7.80 1.35
C LEU A 16 6.77 6.74 1.33
N SER A 17 6.28 6.39 0.13
CA SER A 17 5.42 5.22 -0.07
C SER A 17 6.13 4.16 -0.89
N ILE A 18 6.01 2.91 -0.47
CA ILE A 18 6.60 1.75 -1.16
C ILE A 18 5.49 1.01 -1.91
N MET A 19 5.72 0.75 -3.20
CA MET A 19 4.83 -0.08 -4.01
C MET A 19 5.51 -1.41 -4.32
N ILE A 20 4.80 -2.52 -4.04
CA ILE A 20 5.23 -3.87 -4.40
C ILE A 20 4.28 -4.43 -5.46
N ASN A 21 4.84 -4.75 -6.63
CA ASN A 21 4.15 -5.56 -7.63
C ASN A 21 4.34 -7.04 -7.27
N CYS A 22 3.27 -7.69 -6.88
CA CYS A 22 3.25 -9.09 -6.53
C CYS A 22 3.14 -9.96 -7.79
N GLU A 23 3.60 -11.20 -7.69
CA GLU A 23 3.61 -12.17 -8.81
C GLU A 23 2.48 -13.20 -8.73
N SER A 24 1.78 -13.30 -7.60
CA SER A 24 0.65 -14.21 -7.42
C SER A 24 -0.37 -13.70 -6.38
N GLU A 25 -1.57 -14.27 -6.39
CA GLU A 25 -2.61 -13.98 -5.40
C GLU A 25 -2.17 -14.39 -3.99
N GLU A 26 -1.47 -15.50 -3.84
CA GLU A 26 -0.96 -15.97 -2.54
C GLU A 26 0.07 -14.99 -1.98
N GLN A 27 0.95 -14.46 -2.84
CA GLN A 27 2.00 -13.51 -2.43
C GLN A 27 1.39 -12.20 -1.94
N ILE A 28 0.44 -11.63 -2.68
CA ILE A 28 -0.21 -10.37 -2.27
C ILE A 28 -1.02 -10.55 -0.98
N ASN A 29 -1.71 -11.68 -0.81
CA ASN A 29 -2.43 -11.99 0.42
C ASN A 29 -1.47 -12.14 1.61
N ALA A 30 -0.35 -12.84 1.44
CA ALA A 30 0.65 -13.01 2.49
C ALA A 30 1.27 -11.68 2.93
N TYR A 31 1.64 -10.83 1.97
CA TYR A 31 2.18 -9.50 2.26
C TYR A 31 1.15 -8.59 2.91
N TYR A 32 -0.09 -8.60 2.43
CA TYR A 32 -1.16 -7.82 3.03
C TYR A 32 -1.37 -8.22 4.49
N GLN A 33 -1.48 -9.52 4.81
CA GLN A 33 -1.66 -9.99 6.18
C GLN A 33 -0.47 -9.64 7.08
N ALA A 34 0.76 -9.78 6.59
CA ALA A 34 1.96 -9.55 7.39
C ALA A 34 2.25 -8.07 7.64
N LEU A 35 2.14 -7.24 6.59
CA LEU A 35 2.55 -5.82 6.64
C LEU A 35 1.43 -4.92 7.16
N SER A 36 0.16 -5.26 6.95
CA SER A 36 -0.95 -4.45 7.47
C SER A 36 -1.26 -4.71 8.95
N ALA A 37 -0.68 -5.78 9.54
CA ALA A 37 -0.94 -6.17 10.92
C ALA A 37 -0.53 -5.07 11.92
N GLY A 38 -1.53 -4.57 12.66
CA GLY A 38 -1.36 -3.49 13.64
C GLY A 38 -1.14 -2.11 13.02
N GLY A 39 -1.36 -1.98 11.71
CA GLY A 39 -1.35 -0.72 10.97
C GLY A 39 -2.74 -0.13 10.75
N GLU A 40 -2.80 0.88 9.89
CA GLU A 40 -4.01 1.54 9.43
C GLU A 40 -4.32 1.13 7.99
N ILE A 41 -5.50 0.56 7.76
CA ILE A 41 -5.97 0.21 6.41
C ILE A 41 -6.54 1.45 5.75
N VAL A 42 -5.89 1.92 4.68
CA VAL A 42 -6.38 3.05 3.86
C VAL A 42 -7.32 2.54 2.76
N SER A 43 -6.99 1.39 2.16
CA SER A 43 -7.81 0.63 1.23
C SER A 43 -7.55 -0.85 1.42
N GLU A 44 -8.62 -1.59 1.72
CA GLU A 44 -8.58 -3.05 1.84
C GLU A 44 -8.13 -3.73 0.54
N LEU A 45 -7.55 -4.92 0.68
CA LEU A 45 -7.17 -5.76 -0.43
C LEU A 45 -8.41 -6.20 -1.22
N LYS A 46 -8.57 -5.69 -2.43
CA LYS A 46 -9.70 -6.03 -3.30
C LYS A 46 -9.32 -5.96 -4.78
N LYS A 47 -10.15 -6.59 -5.61
CA LYS A 47 -10.06 -6.45 -7.07
C LYS A 47 -10.59 -5.07 -7.47
N GLU A 48 -9.78 -4.33 -8.19
CA GLU A 48 -10.08 -3.00 -8.66
C GLU A 48 -10.56 -3.00 -10.12
N PHE A 49 -11.19 -1.89 -10.53
CA PHE A 49 -11.84 -1.79 -11.84
C PHE A 49 -10.87 -1.90 -13.02
N TRP A 50 -9.58 -1.66 -12.81
CA TRP A 50 -8.52 -1.80 -13.83
C TRP A 50 -7.93 -3.22 -13.91
N GLY A 51 -8.54 -4.19 -13.23
CA GLY A 51 -8.21 -5.61 -13.39
C GLY A 51 -7.09 -6.13 -12.49
N ALA A 52 -6.55 -5.32 -11.58
CA ALA A 52 -5.57 -5.76 -10.59
C ALA A 52 -6.21 -6.00 -9.21
N ILE A 53 -5.57 -6.84 -8.39
CA ILE A 53 -5.81 -6.87 -6.95
C ILE A 53 -4.91 -5.82 -6.31
N TYR A 54 -5.47 -4.93 -5.49
CA TYR A 54 -4.75 -3.80 -4.91
C TYR A 54 -5.09 -3.60 -3.45
N ALA A 55 -4.11 -3.14 -2.67
CA ALA A 55 -4.28 -2.67 -1.29
C ALA A 55 -3.40 -1.44 -1.02
N ASN A 56 -3.83 -0.60 -0.09
CA ASN A 56 -3.06 0.52 0.42
C ASN A 56 -3.23 0.60 1.94
N PHE A 57 -2.15 0.66 2.70
CA PHE A 57 -2.20 0.73 4.15
C PHE A 57 -0.92 1.36 4.70
N VAL A 58 -0.97 1.80 5.95
CA VAL A 58 0.19 2.26 6.71
C VAL A 58 0.50 1.19 7.73
N ASP A 59 1.72 0.67 7.79
CA ASP A 59 2.08 -0.33 8.79
C ASP A 59 2.22 0.29 10.20
N LYS A 60 2.40 -0.55 11.22
CA LYS A 60 2.58 -0.11 12.61
C LYS A 60 3.81 0.78 12.87
N PHE A 61 4.74 0.87 11.91
CA PHE A 61 5.93 1.71 11.97
C PHE A 61 5.74 3.04 11.24
N GLY A 62 4.57 3.26 10.64
CA GLY A 62 4.24 4.48 9.90
C GLY A 62 4.56 4.40 8.40
N VAL A 63 5.05 3.29 7.88
CA VAL A 63 5.43 3.19 6.45
C VAL A 63 4.19 2.96 5.61
N ARG A 64 4.01 3.76 4.55
CA ARG A 64 2.92 3.59 3.58
C ARG A 64 3.27 2.53 2.55
N TRP A 65 2.42 1.51 2.44
CA TRP A 65 2.54 0.39 1.51
C TRP A 65 1.40 0.39 0.49
N MET A 66 1.76 0.14 -0.77
CA MET A 66 0.84 -0.12 -1.85
C MET A 66 1.17 -1.49 -2.44
N LEU A 67 0.23 -2.42 -2.42
CA LEU A 67 0.40 -3.74 -3.02
C LEU A 67 -0.41 -3.79 -4.31
N ASN A 68 0.20 -4.28 -5.38
CA ASN A 68 -0.46 -4.45 -6.67
C ASN A 68 -0.19 -5.83 -7.23
N TYR A 69 -1.22 -6.53 -7.69
CA TYR A 69 -1.09 -7.77 -8.45
C TYR A 69 -1.95 -7.65 -9.71
N ALA A 70 -1.30 -7.47 -10.85
CA ALA A 70 -1.96 -7.49 -12.14
C ALA A 70 -2.05 -8.94 -12.64
N GLN A 71 -3.26 -9.44 -12.82
CA GLN A 71 -3.48 -10.76 -13.41
C GLN A 71 -3.16 -10.67 -14.91
N SER A 72 -2.02 -11.23 -15.32
CA SER A 72 -1.60 -11.32 -16.72
C SER A 72 -2.32 -12.44 -17.47
#